data_AF-A0A355DPW7-F1
#
_entry.id   AF-A0A355DPW7-F1
#
_cell.length_a   1.000
_cell.length_b   1.000
_cell.length_c   1.000
_cell.angle_alpha   90.00
_cell.angle_beta   90.00
_cell.angle_gamma   90.00
#
_symmetry.space_group_name_H-M   'P 1'
#
loop_
_entity.id
_entity.type
_entity.pdbx_description
1 polymer ?
#
loop_
_entity_poly.entity_id
_entity_poly.type
_entity_poly.pdbx_seq_one_letter_code
_entity_poly.pdbx_strand_id
1 'polypeptide(L)'
;MISVNHSTLNVNQFTQMTPKSERSPLMRLRVQQFLTQKQLADALGVTETTVRNWEAGRSVPKLTPIQYKTLLEVLKITSDELPDQFGFPDS
;
A
#
# COMPACT_ATOMS: atom_id res chain seq x y z
N MET A 1 -16.25 41.74 -8.24
CA MET A 1 -15.29 40.74 -8.76
C MET A 1 -14.59 40.10 -7.58
N ILE A 2 -14.79 38.78 -7.43
CA ILE A 2 -13.92 37.71 -6.87
C ILE A 2 -12.92 38.15 -5.76
N SER A 3 -12.90 37.61 -4.54
CA SER A 3 -12.78 36.18 -4.25
C SER A 3 -13.14 35.85 -2.80
N VAL A 4 -13.81 34.72 -2.62
CA VAL A 4 -14.04 34.06 -1.34
C VAL A 4 -12.76 33.39 -0.84
N ASN A 5 -12.45 33.55 0.45
CA ASN A 5 -11.38 32.84 1.13
C ASN A 5 -11.84 31.43 1.50
N HIS A 6 -11.47 30.43 0.72
CA HIS A 6 -11.51 29.04 1.15
C HIS A 6 -10.16 28.67 1.76
N SER A 7 -10.12 28.53 3.08
CA SER A 7 -9.02 27.92 3.82
C SER A 7 -8.79 26.49 3.30
N THR A 8 -7.78 26.30 2.48
CA THR A 8 -7.32 24.97 2.08
C THR A 8 -6.56 24.35 3.25
N LEU A 9 -7.14 23.28 3.79
CA LEU A 9 -6.52 22.40 4.77
C LEU A 9 -5.13 21.97 4.26
N ASN A 10 -4.13 22.20 5.10
CA ASN A 10 -2.74 21.83 4.87
C ASN A 10 -2.59 20.30 4.86
N VAL A 11 -2.56 19.70 3.66
CA VAL A 11 -2.36 18.27 3.43
C VAL A 11 -0.94 17.76 3.72
N ASN A 12 -0.03 18.63 4.21
CA ASN A 12 1.39 18.30 4.37
C ASN A 12 1.80 17.81 5.78
N GLN A 13 0.88 17.29 6.61
CA GLN A 13 1.22 16.82 7.96
C GLN A 13 1.42 15.30 8.13
N PHE A 14 1.30 14.49 7.07
CA PHE A 14 1.55 13.03 7.16
C PHE A 14 2.85 12.55 6.50
N THR A 15 3.72 13.45 6.01
CA THR A 15 4.86 13.06 5.15
C THR A 15 6.21 12.94 5.86
N GLN A 16 6.29 13.04 7.19
CA GLN A 16 7.59 13.12 7.89
C GLN A 16 7.79 12.05 8.96
N MET A 17 8.06 10.80 8.55
CA MET A 17 8.82 9.82 9.35
C MET A 17 9.68 8.92 8.44
N THR A 18 10.96 8.80 8.76
CA THR A 18 12.00 7.88 8.22
C THR A 18 12.89 7.45 9.42
N PRO A 19 13.78 6.43 9.39
CA PRO A 19 13.78 5.10 8.74
C PRO A 19 14.17 3.92 9.69
N LYS A 20 13.93 2.66 9.29
CA LYS A 20 14.83 1.50 9.51
C LYS A 20 14.53 0.45 8.42
N SER A 21 15.45 0.34 7.47
CA SER A 21 15.53 -0.67 6.38
C SER A 21 14.25 -0.99 5.60
N GLU A 22 14.10 -0.26 4.49
CA GLU A 22 13.36 -0.61 3.27
C GLU A 22 11.82 -0.61 3.35
N ARG A 23 11.25 0.52 2.91
CA ARG A 23 9.81 0.66 2.65
C ARG A 23 9.40 -0.44 1.66
N SER A 24 8.77 -1.49 2.14
CA SER A 24 8.33 -2.58 1.27
C SER A 24 7.61 -2.03 0.03
N PRO A 25 7.87 -2.56 -1.17
CA PRO A 25 7.22 -2.08 -2.38
C PRO A 25 5.69 -2.08 -2.26
N LEU A 26 5.11 -3.12 -1.65
CA LEU A 26 3.67 -3.19 -1.38
C LEU A 26 3.21 -2.12 -0.38
N MET A 27 3.95 -1.92 0.71
CA MET A 27 3.63 -0.91 1.72
C MET A 27 3.55 0.50 1.10
N ARG A 28 4.48 0.82 0.20
CA ARG A 28 4.49 2.12 -0.49
C ARG A 28 3.21 2.34 -1.29
N LEU A 29 2.83 1.37 -2.12
CA LEU A 29 1.63 1.44 -2.94
C LEU A 29 0.37 1.55 -2.08
N ARG A 30 0.30 0.77 -0.99
CA ARG A 30 -0.83 0.78 -0.06
C ARG A 30 -0.99 2.15 0.61
N VAL A 31 0.10 2.73 1.12
CA VAL A 31 0.08 4.03 1.82
C VAL A 31 -0.24 5.17 0.85
N GLN A 32 0.17 5.10 -0.41
CA GLN A 32 -0.23 6.07 -1.46
C GLN A 32 -1.74 6.09 -1.70
N GLN A 33 -2.43 4.98 -1.46
CA GLN A 33 -3.90 4.89 -1.51
C GLN A 33 -4.56 5.11 -0.14
N PHE A 34 -3.81 5.55 0.89
CA PHE A 34 -4.29 5.76 2.27
C PHE A 34 -4.93 4.52 2.92
N LEU A 35 -4.47 3.33 2.53
CA LEU A 35 -4.99 2.06 3.04
C LEU A 35 -4.17 1.59 4.25
N THR A 36 -4.83 0.98 5.23
CA THR A 36 -4.22 0.18 6.30
C THR A 36 -3.94 -1.25 5.82
N GLN A 37 -3.05 -1.99 6.50
CA GLN A 37 -2.81 -3.41 6.20
C GLN A 37 -4.10 -4.23 6.27
N LYS A 38 -4.96 -3.92 7.26
CA LYS A 38 -6.26 -4.56 7.44
C LYS A 38 -7.20 -4.31 6.25
N GLN A 39 -7.32 -3.08 5.78
CA GLN A 39 -8.19 -2.76 4.64
C GLN A 39 -7.75 -3.47 3.35
N LEU A 40 -6.43 -3.54 3.10
CA LEU A 40 -5.91 -4.31 1.97
C LEU A 40 -6.19 -5.82 2.13
N ALA A 41 -6.03 -6.35 3.34
CA ALA A 41 -6.31 -7.75 3.64
C ALA A 41 -7.79 -8.10 3.43
N ASP A 42 -8.68 -7.26 3.95
CA ASP A 42 -10.14 -7.42 3.84
C ASP A 42 -10.56 -7.40 2.36
N ALA A 43 -10.00 -6.51 1.53
CA ALA A 43 -10.27 -6.46 0.10
C ALA A 43 -9.82 -7.73 -0.65
N LEU A 44 -8.69 -8.32 -0.25
CA LEU A 44 -8.13 -9.52 -0.86
C LEU A 44 -8.68 -10.83 -0.27
N GLY A 45 -9.51 -10.74 0.77
CA GLY A 45 -10.00 -11.92 1.50
C GLY A 45 -8.87 -12.72 2.18
N VAL A 46 -7.83 -12.04 2.68
CA VAL A 46 -6.73 -12.64 3.45
C VAL A 46 -6.66 -12.04 4.85
N THR A 47 -5.77 -12.54 5.70
CA THR A 47 -5.59 -11.97 7.05
C THR A 47 -4.67 -10.75 7.02
N GLU A 48 -4.83 -9.82 7.97
CA GLU A 48 -3.88 -8.70 8.14
C GLU A 48 -2.44 -9.19 8.34
N THR A 49 -2.26 -10.29 9.10
CA THR A 49 -0.95 -10.94 9.30
C THR A 49 -0.34 -11.41 7.99
N THR A 50 -1.15 -11.87 7.03
CA THR A 50 -0.69 -12.25 5.69
C THR A 50 -0.08 -11.04 4.97
N VAL A 51 -0.76 -9.90 4.98
CA VAL A 51 -0.25 -8.65 4.37
C VAL A 51 1.01 -8.16 5.08
N ARG A 52 1.03 -8.19 6.42
CA ARG A 52 2.23 -7.87 7.20
C ARG A 52 3.43 -8.74 6.82
N ASN A 53 3.23 -10.05 6.63
CA ASN A 53 4.29 -10.96 6.24
C ASN A 53 4.79 -10.71 4.81
N TRP A 54 3.90 -10.33 3.89
CA TRP A 54 4.28 -9.90 2.54
C TRP A 54 5.12 -8.62 2.58
N GLU A 55 4.67 -7.62 3.33
CA GLU A 55 5.40 -6.34 3.47
C GLU A 55 6.75 -6.53 4.17
N ALA A 56 6.89 -7.52 5.06
CA ALA A 56 8.17 -7.83 5.70
C ALA A 56 9.03 -8.83 4.90
N GLY A 57 8.63 -9.22 3.68
CA GLY A 57 9.36 -10.20 2.87
C GLY A 57 9.43 -11.62 3.48
N ARG A 58 8.64 -11.92 4.51
CA ARG A 58 8.63 -13.23 5.21
C ARG A 58 7.88 -14.30 4.44
N SER A 59 7.02 -13.91 3.49
CA SER A 59 6.29 -14.85 2.65
C SER A 59 6.05 -14.30 1.25
N VAL A 60 6.03 -15.20 0.27
CA VAL A 60 5.69 -14.89 -1.12
C VAL A 60 4.16 -14.94 -1.29
N PRO A 61 3.52 -13.91 -1.85
CA PRO A 61 2.09 -13.90 -2.10
C PRO A 61 1.69 -15.00 -3.09
N LYS A 62 0.66 -15.76 -2.73
CA LYS A 62 -0.01 -16.72 -3.63
C LYS A 62 -1.41 -16.21 -3.89
N LEU A 63 -1.55 -15.42 -4.95
CA LEU A 63 -2.82 -14.78 -5.29
C LEU A 63 -3.57 -15.64 -6.31
N THR A 64 -4.87 -15.82 -6.08
CA THR A 64 -5.78 -16.28 -7.13
C THR A 64 -5.95 -15.18 -8.20
N PRO A 65 -6.42 -15.49 -9.42
CA PRO A 65 -6.66 -14.48 -10.45
C PRO A 65 -7.61 -13.36 -10.00
N ILE A 66 -8.58 -13.66 -9.14
CA ILE A 66 -9.51 -12.67 -8.58
C ILE A 66 -8.75 -11.74 -7.64
N GLN A 67 -7.99 -12.28 -6.69
CA GLN A 67 -7.18 -11.49 -5.75
C GLN A 67 -6.15 -10.62 -6.47
N TYR A 68 -5.53 -11.14 -7.54
CA TYR A 68 -4.59 -10.37 -8.36
C TYR A 68 -5.28 -9.15 -9.00
N LYS A 69 -6.46 -9.33 -9.60
CA LYS A 69 -7.22 -8.20 -10.17
C LYS A 69 -7.64 -7.19 -9.10
N THR A 70 -8.18 -7.66 -7.98
CA THR A 70 -8.57 -6.80 -6.86
C THR A 70 -7.38 -6.03 -6.30
N LEU A 71 -6.19 -6.63 -6.24
CA LEU A 71 -4.97 -5.94 -5.82
C LEU A 71 -4.67 -4.74 -6.73
N LEU A 72 -4.67 -4.94 -8.05
CA LEU A 72 -4.42 -3.88 -9.03
C LEU A 72 -5.46 -2.75 -8.92
N GLU A 73 -6.74 -3.11 -8.81
CA GLU A 73 -7.85 -2.16 -8.66
C GLU A 73 -7.74 -1.32 -7.39
N VAL A 74 -7.48 -1.96 -6.24
CA VAL A 74 -7.39 -1.30 -4.93
C VAL A 74 -6.16 -0.41 -4.83
N LEU A 75 -5.02 -0.86 -5.38
CA LEU A 75 -3.78 -0.09 -5.40
C LEU A 75 -3.76 0.99 -6.50
N LYS A 76 -4.73 0.97 -7.43
CA LYS A 76 -4.82 1.85 -8.61
C LYS A 76 -3.56 1.82 -9.47
N ILE A 77 -3.07 0.62 -9.75
CA ILE A 77 -1.90 0.39 -10.60
C ILE A 77 -2.23 -0.62 -11.70
N THR A 78 -1.39 -0.64 -12.71
CA THR A 78 -1.39 -1.65 -13.78
C THR A 78 -0.48 -2.83 -13.42
N SER A 79 -0.54 -3.90 -14.22
CA SER A 79 0.32 -5.08 -14.03
C SER A 79 1.81 -4.77 -14.22
N ASP A 80 2.16 -3.75 -15.02
CA ASP A 80 3.55 -3.33 -15.29
C ASP A 80 4.18 -2.59 -14.10
N GLU A 81 3.35 -1.92 -13.30
CA GLU A 81 3.77 -1.16 -12.11
C GLU A 81 3.84 -2.05 -10.85
N LEU A 82 3.40 -3.30 -10.95
CA LEU A 82 3.43 -4.22 -9.82
C LEU A 82 4.88 -4.65 -9.56
N PRO A 83 5.39 -4.50 -8.33
CA PRO A 83 6.76 -4.89 -8.02
C PRO A 83 6.91 -6.41 -8.02
N ASP A 84 8.09 -6.88 -8.44
CA ASP A 84 8.44 -8.31 -8.45
C ASP A 84 8.45 -8.93 -7.03
N GLN A 85 8.63 -8.10 -6.00
CA GLN A 85 8.64 -8.51 -4.60
C GLN A 85 7.82 -7.53 -3.76
N PHE A 86 7.05 -8.07 -2.80
CA PHE A 86 6.20 -7.24 -1.94
C PHE A 86 6.92 -6.70 -0.71
N GLY A 87 8.05 -7.28 -0.33
CA GLY A 87 8.90 -6.84 0.77
C GLY A 87 10.22 -7.57 0.76
N PHE A 88 11.18 -7.05 1.52
CA PHE A 88 12.52 -7.61 1.64
C PHE A 88 12.68 -8.21 3.03
N PRO A 89 13.21 -9.44 3.16
CA PRO A 89 13.46 -10.03 4.46
C PRO A 89 14.49 -9.20 5.23
N ASP A 90 14.23 -8.96 6.51
CA ASP A 90 15.19 -8.32 7.41
C ASP A 90 16.49 -9.17 7.41
N SER A 91 17.62 -8.58 6.97
CA SER A 91 18.95 -9.20 6.99
C SER A 91 19.54 -9.28 8.40
#